data_AF-A0A2J5Q897-F1
#
_entry.id   AF-A0A2J5Q897-F1
#
_cell.length_a   1.000
_cell.length_b   1.000
_cell.length_c   1.000
_cell.angle_alpha   90.00
_cell.angle_beta   90.00
_cell.angle_gamma   90.00
#
_symmetry.space_group_name_H-M   'P 1'
#
loop_
_entity.id
_entity.type
_entity.pdbx_description
1 polymer ?
#
loop_
_entity_poly.entity_id
_entity_poly.type
_entity_poly.pdbx_seq_one_letter_code
_entity_poly.pdbx_strand_id
1 'polypeptide(L)'
;MLTERKLSPLILTGLEFIEKKLKDYPSGGKLFIYLPAIRLQTECYCHLTRLFNVVGVSPKAENMFLKKHLNLSDPINIIIKKLIYFRETHPYHDTRCEFCWFTSKIKPEERQLFYTLSISNNYRIAAGQLGISEKFFRRKVYSFTSRMNISNRRLFYWWISCLTRG
;
A
#
# COMPACT_ATOMS: atom_id res chain seq x y z
N MET A 1 -18.96 3.27 1.48
CA MET A 1 -17.56 3.06 1.96
C MET A 1 -16.69 4.30 1.71
N LEU A 2 -17.01 5.42 2.35
CA LEU A 2 -16.23 6.68 2.29
C LEU A 2 -15.54 7.01 3.63
N THR A 3 -15.92 6.32 4.70
CA THR A 3 -15.43 6.50 6.07
C THR A 3 -14.03 5.90 6.31
N GLU A 4 -13.58 4.95 5.50
CA GLU A 4 -12.22 4.39 5.56
C GLU A 4 -11.15 5.31 4.93
N ARG A 5 -11.55 6.47 4.40
CA ARG A 5 -10.66 7.34 3.58
C ARG A 5 -9.86 8.37 4.37
N LYS A 6 -10.13 8.55 5.66
CA LYS A 6 -9.41 9.50 6.51
C LYS A 6 -8.99 8.82 7.81
N LEU A 7 -7.77 9.10 8.25
CA LEU A 7 -7.35 8.70 9.59
C LEU A 7 -8.18 9.48 10.62
N SER A 8 -8.50 8.83 11.73
CA SER A 8 -9.18 9.50 12.83
C SER A 8 -8.32 10.66 13.34
N PRO A 9 -8.91 11.84 13.62
CA PRO A 9 -8.18 12.97 14.19
C PRO A 9 -7.40 12.60 15.45
N LEU A 10 -7.96 11.74 16.31
CA LEU A 10 -7.29 11.30 17.53
C LEU A 10 -6.01 10.50 17.25
N ILE A 11 -6.02 9.66 16.20
CA ILE A 11 -4.84 8.90 15.77
C ILE A 11 -3.76 9.87 15.28
N LEU A 12 -4.15 10.86 14.47
CA LEU A 12 -3.22 11.88 13.96
C LEU A 12 -2.59 12.68 15.11
N THR A 13 -3.40 13.19 16.04
CA THR A 13 -2.92 13.92 17.21
C THR A 13 -1.98 13.07 18.07
N GLY A 14 -2.29 11.79 18.27
CA GLY A 14 -1.41 10.87 19.00
C GLY A 14 -0.06 10.67 18.32
N LEU A 15 -0.04 10.47 17.00
CA LEU A 15 1.19 10.31 16.23
C LEU A 15 2.03 11.59 16.18
N GLU A 16 1.40 12.76 16.02
CA GLU A 16 2.06 14.06 16.09
C GLU A 16 2.65 14.34 17.47
N PHE A 17 1.96 13.93 18.55
CA PHE A 17 2.48 14.05 19.90
C PHE A 17 3.70 13.15 20.12
N ILE A 18 3.65 11.90 19.63
CA ILE A 18 4.81 11.00 19.63
C ILE A 18 5.96 11.65 18.86
N GLU A 19 5.72 12.20 17.67
CA GLU A 19 6.74 12.87 16.86
C GLU A 19 7.37 14.05 17.59
N LYS A 20 6.59 14.88 18.29
CA LYS A 20 7.11 15.98 19.11
C LYS A 20 8.08 15.48 20.18
N LYS A 21 7.78 14.35 20.82
CA LYS A 21 8.69 13.72 21.80
C LYS A 21 9.93 13.10 21.17
N LEU A 22 9.91 12.83 19.86
CA LEU A 22 11.08 12.37 19.11
C LEU A 22 11.98 13.52 18.64
N LYS A 23 11.60 14.79 18.82
CA LYS A 23 12.39 15.95 18.37
C LYS A 23 13.69 16.17 19.15
N ASP A 24 13.88 15.48 20.28
CA ASP A 24 15.15 15.46 21.02
C ASP A 24 16.21 14.57 20.33
N TYR A 25 15.85 13.86 19.25
CA TYR A 25 16.80 13.12 18.41
C TYR A 25 17.45 14.04 17.37
N PRO A 26 18.80 14.08 17.29
CA PRO A 26 19.50 14.88 16.30
C PRO A 26 19.40 14.18 14.94
N SER A 27 18.40 14.52 14.13
CA SER A 27 18.39 14.04 12.74
C SER A 27 17.58 14.96 11.84
N GLY A 28 18.29 15.62 10.92
CA GLY A 28 17.67 16.21 9.74
C GLY A 28 16.93 15.13 8.95
N GLY A 29 15.70 15.43 8.52
CA GLY A 29 14.85 14.49 7.80
C GLY A 29 13.51 15.13 7.44
N LYS A 30 12.83 14.56 6.44
CA LYS A 30 11.49 15.01 6.03
C LYS A 30 10.47 14.79 7.15
N LEU A 31 9.52 15.71 7.29
CA LEU A 31 8.36 15.56 8.18
C LEU A 31 7.52 14.33 7.79
N PHE A 32 6.84 13.74 8.77
CA PHE A 32 5.92 12.63 8.50
C PHE A 32 4.58 13.13 7.94
N ILE A 33 4.03 12.37 6.99
CA ILE A 33 2.63 12.45 6.62
C ILE A 33 2.03 11.07 6.83
N TYR A 34 0.98 11.01 7.64
CA TYR A 34 0.23 9.78 7.91
C TYR A 34 -0.98 9.70 6.99
N LEU A 35 -1.10 8.61 6.25
CA LEU A 35 -2.26 8.33 5.42
C LEU A 35 -2.82 6.96 5.76
N PRO A 36 -4.13 6.73 5.56
CA PRO A 36 -4.68 5.39 5.62
C PRO A 36 -3.86 4.49 4.69
N ALA A 37 -3.32 3.40 5.25
CA ALA A 37 -2.43 2.51 4.51
C ALA A 37 -3.04 2.04 3.19
N ILE A 38 -4.36 1.87 3.18
CA ILE A 38 -5.12 1.47 2.02
C ILE A 38 -5.07 2.47 0.84
N ARG A 39 -4.97 3.77 1.13
CA ARG A 39 -4.82 4.81 0.09
C ARG A 39 -3.45 4.72 -0.56
N LEU A 40 -2.40 4.49 0.23
CA LEU A 40 -1.04 4.33 -0.30
C LEU A 40 -0.90 3.13 -1.25
N GLN A 41 -1.79 2.15 -1.13
CA GLN A 41 -1.83 0.98 -1.99
C GLN A 41 -2.66 1.17 -3.27
N THR A 42 -3.50 2.20 -3.33
CA THR A 42 -4.51 2.36 -4.40
C THR A 42 -4.39 3.67 -5.17
N GLU A 43 -3.59 4.63 -4.67
CA GLU A 43 -3.47 5.98 -5.24
C GLU A 43 -2.00 6.41 -5.32
N CYS A 44 -1.68 7.27 -6.29
CA CYS A 44 -0.35 7.83 -6.46
C CYS A 44 -0.07 8.96 -5.45
N TYR A 45 1.02 8.83 -4.70
CA TYR A 45 1.52 9.83 -3.76
C TYR A 45 2.96 10.27 -4.03
N CYS A 46 3.46 10.08 -5.25
CA CYS A 46 4.84 10.47 -5.62
C CYS A 46 5.13 11.95 -5.34
N HIS A 47 4.11 12.82 -5.45
CA HIS A 47 4.24 14.24 -5.13
C HIS A 47 4.50 14.48 -3.64
N LEU A 48 3.91 13.69 -2.74
CA LEU A 48 4.14 13.78 -1.30
C LEU A 48 5.45 13.12 -0.88
N THR A 49 5.82 11.96 -1.44
CA THR A 49 7.06 11.26 -1.05
C THR A 49 8.33 12.07 -1.37
N ARG A 50 8.25 13.00 -2.33
CA ARG A 50 9.31 13.97 -2.62
C ARG A 50 9.55 14.97 -1.50
N LEU A 51 8.53 15.29 -0.71
CA LEU A 51 8.57 16.34 0.32
C LEU A 51 8.51 15.77 1.75
N PHE A 52 7.89 14.60 1.92
CA PHE A 52 7.53 14.03 3.21
C PHE A 52 7.91 12.56 3.34
N ASN A 53 8.07 12.11 4.58
CA ASN A 53 8.04 10.71 4.93
C ASN A 53 6.58 10.24 4.99
N VAL A 54 6.07 9.72 3.86
CA VAL A 54 4.70 9.22 3.78
C VAL A 54 4.62 7.84 4.43
N VAL A 55 3.76 7.69 5.44
CA VAL A 55 3.61 6.47 6.24
C VAL A 55 2.16 6.00 6.22
N GLY A 56 1.96 4.73 5.91
CA GLY A 56 0.65 4.09 5.95
C GLY A 56 0.28 3.69 7.36
N VAL A 57 -0.95 3.98 7.76
CA VAL A 57 -1.47 3.63 9.09
C VAL A 57 -2.72 2.75 8.96
N SER A 58 -2.80 1.68 9.74
CA SER A 58 -3.99 0.82 9.84
C SER A 58 -4.25 0.36 11.28
N PRO A 59 -5.52 0.13 11.65
CA PRO A 59 -5.90 -0.34 12.99
C PRO A 59 -5.67 -1.84 13.21
N LYS A 60 -5.37 -2.60 12.16
CA LYS A 60 -5.09 -4.04 12.22
C LYS A 60 -3.83 -4.34 11.42
N ALA A 61 -3.19 -5.47 11.73
CA ALA A 61 -2.23 -6.14 10.87
C ALA A 61 -2.96 -6.68 9.62
N GLU A 62 -3.44 -5.77 8.78
CA GLU A 62 -3.78 -6.12 7.42
C GLU A 62 -2.46 -6.41 6.73
N ASN A 63 -2.40 -7.52 5.99
CA ASN A 63 -1.21 -7.87 5.21
C ASN A 63 -1.01 -6.82 4.11
N MET A 64 -0.25 -5.79 4.44
CA MET A 64 -0.03 -4.60 3.64
C MET A 64 1.41 -4.57 3.16
N PHE A 65 1.61 -4.58 1.83
CA PHE A 65 2.94 -4.50 1.20
C PHE A 65 3.45 -3.07 1.13
N LEU A 66 3.38 -2.37 2.26
CA LEU A 66 3.90 -1.02 2.42
C LEU A 66 5.28 -1.11 3.05
N LYS A 67 6.26 -0.44 2.47
CA LYS A 67 7.60 -0.30 3.05
C LYS A 67 7.52 0.50 4.36
N LYS A 68 6.66 1.52 4.40
CA LYS A 68 6.43 2.38 5.58
C LYS A 68 5.03 2.19 6.13
N HIS A 69 4.91 1.38 7.18
CA HIS A 69 3.63 1.02 7.79
C HIS A 69 3.65 1.03 9.32
N LEU A 70 2.58 1.56 9.90
CA LEU A 70 2.25 1.49 11.31
C LEU A 70 0.95 0.72 11.51
N ASN A 71 1.02 -0.34 12.31
CA ASN A 71 -0.13 -1.02 12.86
C ASN A 71 -0.43 -0.42 14.23
N LEU A 72 -1.62 0.15 14.41
CA LEU A 72 -1.99 0.81 15.67
C LEU A 72 -2.24 -0.18 16.82
N SER A 73 -2.35 -1.48 16.52
CA SER A 73 -2.33 -2.53 17.55
C SER A 73 -0.93 -2.82 18.07
N ASP A 74 0.13 -2.30 17.44
CA ASP A 74 1.50 -2.49 17.94
C ASP A 74 1.70 -1.66 19.23
N PRO A 75 2.52 -2.16 20.17
CA PRO A 75 2.93 -1.37 21.33
C PRO A 75 3.59 -0.04 20.95
N ILE A 76 3.38 1.01 21.76
CA ILE A 76 3.87 2.37 21.47
C ILE A 76 5.40 2.41 21.25
N ASN A 77 6.17 1.64 22.02
CA ASN A 77 7.62 1.55 21.85
C ASN A 77 8.02 0.95 20.49
N ILE A 78 7.23 0.02 19.94
CA ILE A 78 7.43 -0.53 18.58
C ILE A 78 7.08 0.52 17.53
N ILE A 79 5.98 1.25 17.70
CA ILE A 79 5.59 2.36 16.83
C ILE A 79 6.71 3.41 16.77
N ILE A 80 7.27 3.79 17.93
CA ILE A 80 8.40 4.72 18.04
C ILE A 80 9.62 4.19 17.29
N LYS A 81 10.03 2.93 17.52
CA LYS A 81 11.17 2.32 16.83
C LYS A 81 11.00 2.33 15.31
N LYS A 82 9.79 2.04 14.81
CA LYS A 82 9.47 2.10 13.38
C LYS A 82 9.59 3.53 12.84
N LEU A 83 9.08 4.53 13.56
CA LEU A 83 9.19 5.93 13.15
C LEU A 83 10.64 6.39 13.08
N ILE A 84 11.46 6.08 14.07
CA ILE A 84 12.90 6.39 14.06
C ILE A 84 13.57 5.72 12.85
N TYR A 85 13.32 4.41 12.67
CA TYR A 85 13.83 3.67 11.52
C TYR A 85 13.44 4.32 10.18
N PHE A 86 12.17 4.69 9.98
CA PHE A 86 11.72 5.33 8.75
C PHE A 86 12.38 6.68 8.49
N ARG A 87 12.74 7.42 9.55
CA ARG A 87 13.44 8.70 9.47
C ARG A 87 14.92 8.50 9.09
N GLU A 88 15.58 7.54 9.71
CA GLU A 88 17.04 7.30 9.56
C GLU A 88 17.41 6.60 8.26
N THR A 89 16.61 5.63 7.81
CA THR A 89 17.04 4.73 6.72
C THR A 89 16.60 5.14 5.32
N HIS A 90 15.77 6.17 5.15
CA HIS A 90 15.11 6.45 3.87
C HIS A 90 15.07 7.92 3.39
N PRO A 91 16.10 8.78 3.57
CA PRO A 91 15.99 10.13 3.04
C PRO A 91 16.13 10.24 1.50
N TYR A 92 16.68 9.25 0.78
CA TYR A 92 17.18 9.49 -0.59
C TYR A 92 16.74 8.57 -1.76
N HIS A 93 15.95 7.49 -1.57
CA HIS A 93 15.79 6.50 -2.67
C HIS A 93 14.37 6.11 -3.13
N ASP A 94 13.28 6.65 -2.57
CA ASP A 94 11.95 6.38 -3.11
C ASP A 94 11.55 7.41 -4.17
N THR A 95 12.04 7.24 -5.40
CA THR A 95 11.58 8.01 -6.58
C THR A 95 10.11 7.75 -6.91
N ARG A 96 9.53 6.66 -6.39
CA ARG A 96 8.15 6.23 -6.60
C ARG A 96 7.49 5.93 -5.26
N CYS A 97 6.24 6.38 -5.10
CA CYS A 97 5.40 5.94 -3.99
C CYS A 97 5.06 4.45 -4.09
N GLU A 98 4.51 3.90 -3.01
CA GLU A 98 4.15 2.49 -2.85
C GLU A 98 3.29 1.97 -4.00
N PHE A 99 2.20 2.66 -4.33
CA PHE A 99 1.34 2.34 -5.47
C PHE A 99 2.11 2.31 -6.80
N CYS A 100 2.89 3.35 -7.11
CA CYS A 100 3.63 3.42 -8.37
C CYS A 100 4.78 2.41 -8.45
N TRP A 101 5.43 2.11 -7.33
CA TRP A 101 6.41 1.04 -7.26
C TRP A 101 5.74 -0.31 -7.56
N PHE A 102 4.60 -0.56 -6.93
CA PHE A 102 3.81 -1.77 -7.12
C PHE A 102 3.31 -1.92 -8.57
N THR A 103 2.70 -0.89 -9.13
CA THR A 103 2.17 -0.92 -10.51
C THR A 103 3.27 -1.09 -11.55
N SER A 104 4.48 -0.60 -11.26
CA SER A 104 5.64 -0.80 -12.15
C SER A 104 6.16 -2.24 -12.18
N LYS A 105 5.76 -3.10 -11.24
CA LYS A 105 6.11 -4.53 -11.20
C LYS A 105 5.09 -5.43 -11.92
N ILE A 106 4.02 -4.86 -12.46
CA ILE A 106 3.03 -5.61 -13.26
C ILE A 106 3.57 -5.77 -14.67
N LYS A 107 3.68 -7.02 -15.13
CA LYS A 107 4.07 -7.32 -16.51
C LYS A 107 2.95 -6.90 -17.49
N PRO A 108 3.27 -6.53 -18.75
CA PRO A 108 2.24 -6.20 -19.74
C PRO A 108 1.15 -7.27 -19.89
N GLU A 109 1.54 -8.55 -19.92
CA GLU A 109 0.61 -9.69 -19.97
C GLU A 109 -0.32 -9.77 -18.74
N GLU A 110 0.20 -9.44 -17.56
CA GLU A 110 -0.55 -9.44 -16.30
C GLU A 110 -1.58 -8.31 -16.27
N ARG A 111 -1.31 -7.18 -16.92
CA ARG A 111 -2.27 -6.06 -16.99
C ARG A 111 -3.56 -6.45 -17.68
N GLN A 112 -3.47 -7.11 -18.83
CA GLN A 112 -4.66 -7.54 -19.58
C GLN A 112 -5.48 -8.58 -18.79
N LEU A 113 -4.80 -9.52 -18.12
CA LEU A 113 -5.43 -10.47 -17.20
C LEU A 113 -6.20 -9.76 -16.10
N PHE A 114 -5.56 -8.82 -15.39
CA PHE A 114 -6.16 -8.14 -14.26
C PHE A 114 -7.27 -7.17 -14.67
N TYR A 115 -7.11 -6.48 -15.79
CA TYR A 115 -8.16 -5.64 -16.39
C TYR A 115 -9.43 -6.47 -16.63
N THR A 116 -9.28 -7.61 -17.33
CA THR A 116 -10.40 -8.50 -17.65
C THR A 116 -11.05 -9.10 -16.39
N LEU A 117 -10.24 -9.48 -15.39
CA LEU A 117 -10.75 -9.95 -14.10
C LEU A 117 -11.48 -8.86 -13.33
N SER A 118 -11.03 -7.61 -13.40
CA SER A 118 -11.66 -6.50 -12.69
C SER A 118 -13.07 -6.19 -13.22
N ILE A 119 -13.29 -6.34 -14.52
CA ILE A 119 -14.58 -6.09 -15.18
C ILE A 119 -15.54 -7.24 -14.90
N SER A 120 -15.09 -8.48 -15.13
CA SER A 120 -15.94 -9.65 -15.02
C SER A 120 -16.19 -10.08 -13.57
N ASN A 121 -15.28 -9.71 -12.65
CA ASN A 121 -15.23 -10.18 -11.27
C ASN A 121 -15.33 -11.73 -11.13
N ASN A 122 -15.02 -12.48 -12.18
CA ASN A 122 -15.19 -13.92 -12.26
C ASN A 122 -14.09 -14.54 -13.12
N TYR A 123 -13.32 -15.46 -12.51
CA TYR A 123 -12.18 -16.11 -13.17
C TYR A 123 -12.56 -16.86 -14.45
N ARG A 124 -13.72 -17.54 -14.46
CA ARG A 124 -14.17 -18.33 -15.62
C ARG A 124 -14.51 -17.43 -16.79
N ILE A 125 -15.25 -16.35 -16.52
CA ILE A 125 -15.64 -15.36 -17.54
C ILE A 125 -14.38 -14.65 -18.08
N ALA A 126 -13.49 -14.19 -17.20
CA ALA A 126 -12.25 -13.53 -17.60
C ALA A 126 -11.36 -14.44 -18.45
N ALA A 127 -11.22 -15.71 -18.07
CA ALA A 127 -10.42 -16.68 -18.82
C ALA A 127 -11.02 -16.94 -20.21
N GLY A 128 -12.36 -17.07 -20.29
CA GLY A 128 -13.07 -17.22 -21.56
C GLY A 128 -12.88 -16.02 -22.49
N GLN A 129 -12.97 -14.79 -21.96
CA GLN A 129 -12.73 -13.56 -22.74
C GLN A 129 -11.31 -13.45 -23.29
N LEU A 130 -10.33 -14.07 -22.62
CA LEU A 130 -8.93 -14.08 -23.04
C LEU A 130 -8.54 -15.35 -23.83
N GLY A 131 -9.48 -16.26 -24.09
CA GLY A 131 -9.20 -17.50 -24.82
C GLY A 131 -8.23 -18.45 -24.10
N ILE A 132 -8.12 -18.38 -22.76
CA ILE A 132 -7.24 -19.23 -21.96
C ILE A 132 -8.01 -20.10 -20.98
N SER A 133 -7.39 -21.16 -20.48
CA SER A 133 -8.01 -21.98 -19.43
C SER A 133 -8.10 -21.25 -18.09
N GLU A 134 -9.20 -21.46 -17.36
CA GLU A 134 -9.38 -20.91 -16.01
C GLU A 134 -8.26 -21.36 -15.06
N LYS A 135 -7.79 -22.61 -15.19
CA LYS A 135 -6.67 -23.15 -14.40
C LYS A 135 -5.38 -22.34 -14.63
N PHE A 136 -5.07 -22.01 -15.88
CA PHE A 136 -3.91 -21.18 -16.20
C PHE A 136 -4.08 -19.75 -15.67
N PHE A 137 -5.27 -19.16 -15.83
CA PHE A 137 -5.58 -17.83 -15.30
C PHE A 137 -5.34 -17.76 -13.79
N ARG A 138 -5.91 -18.71 -13.03
CA ARG A 138 -5.76 -18.78 -11.57
C ARG A 138 -4.31 -18.91 -11.15
N ARG A 139 -3.50 -19.70 -11.87
CA ARG A 139 -2.06 -19.83 -11.62
C ARG A 139 -1.32 -18.50 -11.82
N LYS A 140 -1.66 -17.74 -12.86
CA LYS A 140 -1.07 -16.40 -13.10
C LYS A 140 -1.41 -15.43 -11.96
N VAL A 141 -2.68 -15.39 -11.53
CA VAL A 141 -3.07 -14.55 -10.39
C VAL A 141 -2.37 -14.98 -9.10
N TYR A 142 -2.36 -16.29 -8.79
CA TYR A 142 -1.68 -16.80 -7.60
C TYR A 142 -0.18 -16.50 -7.59
N SER A 143 0.49 -16.68 -8.73
CA SER A 143 1.91 -16.35 -8.88
C SER A 143 2.16 -14.85 -8.63
N PHE A 144 1.30 -13.99 -9.16
CA PHE A 144 1.39 -12.55 -8.93
C PHE A 144 1.16 -12.19 -7.46
N THR A 145 0.06 -12.68 -6.85
CA THR A 145 -0.26 -12.36 -5.46
C THR A 145 0.82 -12.87 -4.52
N SER A 146 1.38 -14.06 -4.77
CA SER A 146 2.52 -14.59 -4.00
C SER A 146 3.78 -13.73 -4.16
N ARG A 147 4.15 -13.35 -5.40
CA ARG A 147 5.30 -12.48 -5.69
C ARG A 147 5.19 -11.12 -5.00
N MET A 148 3.98 -10.58 -4.95
CA MET A 148 3.68 -9.30 -4.30
C MET A 148 3.30 -9.46 -2.82
N ASN A 149 3.41 -10.68 -2.28
CA ASN A 149 3.04 -11.11 -0.93
C ASN A 149 1.55 -10.88 -0.54
N ILE A 150 0.66 -10.55 -1.49
CA ILE A 150 -0.78 -10.34 -1.29
C ILE A 150 -1.50 -11.61 -0.84
N SER A 151 -1.75 -11.70 0.46
CA SER A 151 -2.52 -12.81 1.05
C SER A 151 -4.02 -12.55 1.13
N ASN A 152 -4.47 -11.29 1.01
CA ASN A 152 -5.89 -10.94 1.07
C ASN A 152 -6.51 -10.82 -0.34
N ARG A 153 -7.38 -11.77 -0.70
CA ARG A 153 -8.07 -11.79 -1.99
C ARG A 153 -8.99 -10.58 -2.22
N ARG A 154 -9.65 -10.05 -1.18
CA ARG A 154 -10.49 -8.85 -1.30
C ARG A 154 -9.65 -7.61 -1.65
N LEU A 155 -8.49 -7.48 -1.00
CA LEU A 155 -7.54 -6.41 -1.29
C LEU A 155 -7.03 -6.49 -2.73
N PHE A 156 -6.70 -7.69 -3.21
CA PHE A 156 -6.32 -7.89 -4.61
C PHE A 156 -7.41 -7.44 -5.60
N TYR A 157 -8.66 -7.87 -5.38
CA TYR A 157 -9.78 -7.46 -6.26
C TYR A 157 -10.02 -5.96 -6.26
N TRP A 158 -9.96 -5.33 -5.08
CA TRP A 158 -10.09 -3.89 -5.01
C TRP A 158 -8.94 -3.21 -5.75
N TRP A 159 -7.71 -3.67 -5.55
CA TRP A 159 -6.56 -3.10 -6.23
C TRP A 159 -6.64 -3.19 -7.76
N ILE A 160 -6.99 -4.35 -8.31
CA ILE A 160 -7.16 -4.48 -9.77
C ILE A 160 -8.33 -3.62 -10.30
N SER A 161 -9.34 -3.32 -9.47
CA SER A 161 -10.41 -2.38 -9.85
C SER A 161 -9.96 -0.91 -9.84
N CYS A 162 -8.91 -0.58 -9.09
CA CYS A 162 -8.31 0.76 -9.11
C CYS A 162 -7.38 0.93 -10.32
N LEU A 163 -6.71 -0.13 -10.78
CA LEU A 163 -5.88 -0.09 -12.00
C LEU A 163 -6.67 0.28 -13.25
N THR A 164 -7.96 -0.02 -13.31
CA THR A 164 -8.79 0.21 -14.50
C THR A 164 -9.47 1.57 -14.52
N ARG A 165 -9.32 2.36 -13.45
CA ARG A 165 -9.91 3.68 -13.27
C ARG A 165 -8.91 4.83 -13.46
N GLY A 166 -7.63 4.52 -13.64
CA GLY A 166 -6.56 5.49 -13.90
C GLY A 166 -5.89 5.21 -15.24
#